data_AF-A0A1Q5UGH1-F1
#
_entry.id   AF-A0A1Q5UGH1-F1
#
_cell.length_a   1.000
_cell.length_b   1.000
_cell.length_c   1.000
_cell.angle_alpha   90.00
_cell.angle_beta   90.00
_cell.angle_gamma   90.00
#
_symmetry.space_group_name_H-M   'P 1'
#
loop_
_entity.id
_entity.type
_entity.pdbx_description
1 polymer ?
#
loop_
_entity_poly.entity_id
_entity_poly.type
_entity_poly.pdbx_seq_one_letter_code
_entity_poly.pdbx_strand_id
1 'polypeptide(L)'
;MWLKENDAADSALEAGWDIPVVSTLQQALEATVEHSGSSERTSIDNETLTATANDTSVIIVTAGGDFNLTDDIIVKHGFSTNLWEASFWGMNTAVNIQNTSVSYITDINVTTHNGAGNIYAYGSETVVHVDGAWLHSSGAAAHGLMHLVTERLLRPVCVIILGEAAARPSLVIYTVRNPLMI
;
A
#
# COMPACT_ATOMS: atom_id res chain seq x y z
N MET A 1 11.96 5.67 -20.94
CA MET A 1 10.97 5.91 -22.02
C MET A 1 9.62 5.71 -21.37
N TRP A 2 8.86 6.79 -21.13
CA TRP A 2 7.61 6.73 -20.38
C TRP A 2 6.49 6.22 -21.30
N LEU A 3 5.90 5.07 -20.96
CA LEU A 3 4.68 4.58 -21.59
C LEU A 3 3.52 5.46 -21.09
N LYS A 4 3.09 6.40 -21.93
CA LYS A 4 1.80 7.09 -21.77
C LYS A 4 0.73 6.20 -22.38
N GLU A 5 0.21 5.24 -21.65
CA GLU A 5 -1.09 4.62 -21.97
C GLU A 5 -2.21 5.39 -21.23
N ASN A 6 -2.50 6.59 -21.73
CA ASN A 6 -3.76 7.32 -21.53
C ASN A 6 -4.36 7.43 -20.10
N ASP A 7 -3.53 7.61 -19.06
CA ASP A 7 -3.91 7.89 -17.66
C ASP A 7 -4.87 9.10 -17.47
N ALA A 8 -5.01 9.95 -18.49
CA ALA A 8 -5.93 11.07 -18.50
C ALA A 8 -7.42 10.62 -18.43
N ALA A 9 -7.71 9.37 -18.78
CA ALA A 9 -9.05 8.79 -18.69
C ALA A 9 -9.42 8.36 -17.25
N ASP A 10 -8.44 8.14 -16.37
CA ASP A 10 -8.68 7.64 -15.01
C ASP A 10 -9.58 8.58 -14.22
N SER A 11 -9.36 9.90 -14.36
CA SER A 11 -10.17 10.93 -13.67
C SER A 11 -11.61 11.04 -14.18
N ALA A 12 -11.94 10.38 -15.29
CA ALA A 12 -13.30 10.29 -15.80
C ALA A 12 -14.07 9.08 -15.23
N LEU A 13 -13.39 8.16 -14.52
CA LEU A 13 -14.05 7.06 -13.83
C LEU A 13 -14.78 7.60 -12.60
N GLU A 14 -16.01 7.11 -12.38
CA GLU A 14 -16.80 7.43 -11.18
C GLU A 14 -16.79 6.23 -10.24
N ALA A 15 -16.61 6.49 -8.94
CA ALA A 15 -16.73 5.45 -7.92
C ALA A 15 -18.21 5.09 -7.70
N GLY A 16 -18.51 3.79 -7.78
CA GLY A 16 -19.81 3.26 -7.37
C GLY A 16 -19.89 3.19 -5.84
N TRP A 17 -20.57 4.16 -5.22
CA TRP A 17 -20.71 4.23 -3.77
C TRP A 17 -21.90 3.42 -3.22
N ASP A 18 -22.81 2.98 -4.09
CA ASP A 18 -23.93 2.10 -3.74
C ASP A 18 -23.48 0.64 -3.68
N ILE A 19 -22.58 0.36 -2.73
CA ILE A 19 -22.02 -0.96 -2.48
C ILE A 19 -22.42 -1.47 -1.09
N PRO A 20 -22.75 -2.77 -0.94
CA PRO A 20 -23.06 -3.34 0.36
C PRO A 20 -21.89 -3.15 1.34
N VAL A 21 -22.20 -2.71 2.55
CA VAL A 21 -21.21 -2.69 3.64
C VAL A 21 -20.87 -4.14 3.98
N VAL A 22 -19.59 -4.48 3.91
CA VAL A 22 -19.07 -5.78 4.33
C VAL A 22 -18.31 -5.64 5.65
N SER A 23 -18.55 -6.56 6.58
CA SER A 23 -17.88 -6.59 7.89
C SER A 23 -16.65 -7.49 7.92
N THR A 24 -16.48 -8.31 6.89
CA THR A 24 -15.34 -9.21 6.71
C THR A 24 -14.90 -9.19 5.26
N LEU A 25 -13.64 -9.50 5.01
CA LEU A 25 -13.11 -9.74 3.68
C LEU A 25 -13.87 -10.91 3.03
N GLN A 26 -14.48 -10.69 1.86
CA GLN A 26 -15.29 -11.68 1.16
C GLN A 26 -14.46 -12.55 0.19
N GLN A 27 -13.30 -12.06 -0.25
CA GLN A 27 -12.40 -12.79 -1.14
C GLN A 27 -10.94 -12.69 -0.67
N ALA A 28 -10.14 -13.72 -0.96
CA ALA A 28 -8.72 -13.68 -0.64
C ALA A 28 -8.04 -12.51 -1.38
N LEU A 29 -7.11 -11.84 -0.70
CA LEU A 29 -6.28 -10.83 -1.35
C LEU A 29 -5.31 -11.53 -2.29
N GLU A 30 -5.21 -11.04 -3.52
CA GLU A 30 -4.31 -11.59 -4.52
C GLU A 30 -3.19 -10.59 -4.81
N ALA A 31 -2.00 -11.08 -5.17
CA ALA A 31 -0.91 -10.26 -5.65
C ALA A 31 -0.06 -10.97 -6.71
N THR A 32 0.65 -10.19 -7.52
CA THR A 32 1.66 -10.74 -8.44
C THR A 32 2.90 -11.24 -7.71
N VAL A 33 3.23 -10.61 -6.58
CA VAL A 33 4.30 -11.01 -5.66
C VAL A 33 3.70 -11.12 -4.27
N GLU A 34 3.82 -12.28 -3.65
CA GLU A 34 3.38 -12.50 -2.27
C GLU A 34 4.56 -12.96 -1.41
N HIS A 35 4.72 -12.31 -0.26
CA HIS A 35 5.67 -12.72 0.76
C HIS A 35 4.92 -12.96 2.07
N SER A 36 5.09 -14.13 2.65
CA SER A 36 4.49 -14.48 3.94
C SER A 36 5.49 -15.18 4.85
N GLY A 37 5.43 -14.85 6.15
CA GLY A 37 6.08 -15.55 7.27
C GLY A 37 7.56 -15.93 7.06
N SER A 38 8.49 -15.17 7.66
CA SER A 38 9.88 -15.61 7.71
C SER A 38 10.65 -15.07 8.92
N SER A 39 11.72 -15.78 9.29
CA SER A 39 12.80 -15.25 10.13
C SER A 39 13.89 -14.54 9.34
N GLU A 40 13.80 -14.56 8.00
CA GLU A 40 14.83 -14.06 7.08
C GLU A 40 14.24 -13.00 6.16
N ARG A 41 14.87 -11.82 6.16
CA ARG A 41 14.49 -10.70 5.32
C ARG A 41 14.64 -11.04 3.84
N THR A 42 13.58 -10.83 3.08
CA THR A 42 13.59 -10.92 1.60
C THR A 42 13.70 -9.51 1.01
N SER A 43 14.31 -9.37 -0.16
CA SER A 43 14.41 -8.08 -0.85
C SER A 43 14.18 -8.20 -2.36
N ILE A 44 13.57 -7.19 -2.94
CA ILE A 44 13.61 -6.88 -4.37
C ILE A 44 14.40 -5.58 -4.53
N ASP A 45 15.20 -5.50 -5.59
CA ASP A 45 16.09 -4.37 -5.85
C ASP A 45 16.20 -4.10 -7.35
N ASN A 46 16.01 -2.85 -7.76
CA ASN A 46 16.16 -2.34 -9.12
C ASN A 46 15.30 -3.08 -10.16
N GLU A 47 14.05 -3.40 -9.79
CA GLU A 47 13.09 -4.06 -10.67
C GLU A 47 11.93 -3.16 -11.09
N THR A 48 11.24 -3.55 -12.17
CA THR A 48 9.93 -2.98 -12.52
C THR A 48 8.84 -4.02 -12.33
N LEU A 49 7.95 -3.78 -11.38
CA LEU A 49 6.85 -4.67 -11.02
C LEU A 49 5.54 -4.07 -11.48
N THR A 50 4.66 -4.88 -12.06
CA THR A 50 3.38 -4.39 -12.60
C THR A 50 2.26 -5.39 -12.38
N ALA A 51 1.10 -4.87 -11.98
CA ALA A 51 -0.16 -5.62 -11.98
C ALA A 51 -1.23 -4.81 -12.71
N THR A 52 -2.01 -5.47 -13.57
CA THR A 52 -3.07 -4.83 -14.37
C THR A 52 -4.47 -5.37 -14.06
N ALA A 53 -4.55 -6.49 -13.34
CA ALA A 53 -5.81 -7.10 -12.96
C ALA A 53 -6.53 -6.27 -11.88
N ASN A 54 -7.86 -6.31 -11.92
CA ASN A 54 -8.73 -5.78 -10.87
C ASN A 54 -8.56 -6.61 -9.60
N ASP A 55 -8.77 -5.99 -8.43
CA ASP A 55 -8.70 -6.61 -7.10
C ASP A 55 -7.36 -7.26 -6.70
N THR A 56 -6.43 -7.40 -7.63
CA THR A 56 -5.07 -7.90 -7.40
C THR A 56 -4.17 -6.75 -6.94
N SER A 57 -3.17 -7.02 -6.11
CA SER A 57 -2.11 -6.07 -5.74
C SER A 57 -0.82 -6.34 -6.52
N VAL A 58 0.15 -5.42 -6.55
CA VAL A 58 1.47 -5.77 -7.10
C VAL A 58 2.20 -6.66 -6.09
N ILE A 59 2.31 -6.19 -4.85
CA ILE A 59 2.97 -6.88 -3.75
C ILE A 59 2.01 -7.02 -2.57
N ILE A 60 1.96 -8.20 -1.96
CA ILE A 60 1.43 -8.42 -0.61
C ILE A 60 2.55 -8.95 0.29
N VAL A 61 2.70 -8.36 1.47
CA VAL A 61 3.55 -8.86 2.55
C VAL A 61 2.67 -9.13 3.77
N THR A 62 2.63 -10.38 4.24
CA THR A 62 1.67 -10.81 5.27
C THR A 62 2.30 -11.76 6.29
N ALA A 63 1.54 -12.08 7.34
CA ALA A 63 1.84 -13.12 8.32
C ALA A 63 3.23 -12.99 8.95
N GLY A 64 3.64 -11.77 9.31
CA GLY A 64 4.94 -11.49 9.92
C GLY A 64 6.12 -11.53 8.96
N GLY A 65 5.92 -11.23 7.67
CA GLY A 65 7.01 -11.14 6.70
C GLY A 65 7.95 -9.97 6.97
N ASP A 66 9.25 -10.14 6.68
CA ASP A 66 10.25 -9.06 6.67
C ASP A 66 10.73 -8.85 5.21
N PHE A 67 10.36 -7.72 4.62
CA PHE A 67 10.47 -7.51 3.17
C PHE A 67 11.00 -6.13 2.79
N ASN A 68 11.97 -6.08 1.88
CA ASN A 68 12.59 -4.85 1.42
C ASN A 68 12.33 -4.59 -0.07
N LEU A 69 12.17 -3.31 -0.39
CA LEU A 69 12.10 -2.78 -1.75
C LEU A 69 13.13 -1.67 -1.88
N THR A 70 13.93 -1.68 -2.94
CA THR A 70 14.99 -0.69 -3.16
C THR A 70 15.13 -0.36 -4.64
N ASP A 71 15.17 0.92 -4.99
CA ASP A 71 15.35 1.38 -6.38
C ASP A 71 14.31 0.81 -7.39
N ASP A 72 13.14 0.39 -6.89
CA ASP A 72 12.10 -0.28 -7.68
C ASP A 72 11.09 0.70 -8.33
N ILE A 73 10.57 0.32 -9.50
CA ILE A 73 9.41 0.96 -10.14
C ILE A 73 8.20 0.04 -10.02
N ILE A 74 7.12 0.52 -9.43
CA ILE A 74 5.91 -0.26 -9.19
C ILE A 74 4.74 0.42 -9.90
N VAL A 75 4.07 -0.31 -10.80
CA VAL A 75 2.95 0.19 -11.58
C VAL A 75 1.70 -0.64 -11.32
N LYS A 76 0.59 0.02 -10.95
CA LYS A 76 -0.68 -0.65 -10.69
C LYS A 76 -1.80 -0.08 -11.55
N HIS A 77 -2.44 -0.94 -12.35
CA HIS A 77 -3.72 -0.66 -13.02
C HIS A 77 -4.80 -1.62 -12.55
N GLY A 78 -6.06 -1.29 -12.85
CA GLY A 78 -7.22 -2.08 -12.46
C GLY A 78 -7.97 -1.42 -11.30
N PHE A 79 -9.28 -1.64 -11.24
CA PHE A 79 -10.15 -1.05 -10.22
C PHE A 79 -10.46 -2.05 -9.11
N SER A 80 -10.90 -1.53 -7.96
CA SER A 80 -11.48 -2.35 -6.91
C SER A 80 -12.96 -2.57 -7.20
N THR A 81 -13.40 -3.83 -7.20
CA THR A 81 -14.83 -4.18 -7.32
C THR A 81 -15.59 -3.87 -6.03
N ASN A 82 -14.90 -3.72 -4.89
CA ASN A 82 -15.48 -3.39 -3.60
C ASN A 82 -14.65 -2.34 -2.86
N LEU A 83 -15.16 -1.10 -2.80
CA LEU A 83 -14.46 0.02 -2.14
C LEU A 83 -14.37 -0.14 -0.62
N TRP A 84 -15.29 -0.89 0.02
CA TRP A 84 -15.11 -1.26 1.43
C TRP A 84 -13.89 -2.15 1.59
N GLU A 85 -13.73 -3.16 0.73
CA GLU A 85 -12.58 -4.05 0.88
C GLU A 85 -11.23 -3.39 0.56
N ALA A 86 -11.22 -2.49 -0.42
CA ALA A 86 -10.06 -1.64 -0.69
C ALA A 86 -9.69 -0.76 0.51
N SER A 87 -10.70 -0.19 1.18
CA SER A 87 -10.49 0.73 2.30
C SER A 87 -10.10 0.03 3.62
N PHE A 88 -10.52 -1.22 3.82
CA PHE A 88 -10.34 -1.93 5.08
C PHE A 88 -9.22 -2.98 5.05
N TRP A 89 -8.98 -3.59 3.90
CA TRP A 89 -7.96 -4.64 3.74
C TRP A 89 -6.93 -4.33 2.64
N GLY A 90 -6.99 -3.15 2.02
CA GLY A 90 -6.02 -2.75 1.00
C GLY A 90 -6.16 -3.54 -0.31
N MET A 91 -7.36 -4.06 -0.60
CA MET A 91 -7.64 -4.68 -1.89
C MET A 91 -7.32 -3.71 -3.04
N ASN A 92 -6.72 -4.23 -4.12
CA ASN A 92 -6.35 -3.44 -5.29
C ASN A 92 -5.35 -2.30 -5.01
N THR A 93 -4.29 -2.57 -4.24
CA THR A 93 -3.22 -1.59 -3.95
C THR A 93 -1.91 -2.01 -4.62
N ALA A 94 -0.96 -1.09 -4.79
CA ALA A 94 0.34 -1.46 -5.36
C ALA A 94 1.14 -2.31 -4.37
N VAL A 95 1.28 -1.83 -3.13
CA VAL A 95 2.02 -2.50 -2.06
C VAL A 95 1.14 -2.60 -0.84
N ASN A 96 0.78 -3.82 -0.45
CA ASN A 96 -0.05 -4.09 0.73
C ASN A 96 0.77 -4.83 1.79
N ILE A 97 1.07 -4.16 2.90
CA ILE A 97 1.84 -4.72 4.02
C ILE A 97 0.89 -4.94 5.19
N GLN A 98 0.81 -6.16 5.69
CA GLN A 98 -0.25 -6.54 6.62
C GLN A 98 0.20 -7.51 7.71
N ASN A 99 -0.56 -7.53 8.81
CA ASN A 99 -0.51 -8.55 9.86
C ASN A 99 0.91 -8.84 10.39
N THR A 100 1.43 -7.93 11.22
CA THR A 100 2.71 -8.09 11.94
C THR A 100 3.94 -8.06 11.02
N SER A 101 3.76 -7.69 9.76
CA SER A 101 4.86 -7.63 8.79
C SER A 101 5.66 -6.34 8.92
N VAL A 102 6.96 -6.42 8.60
CA VAL A 102 7.87 -5.29 8.59
C VAL A 102 8.38 -5.09 7.17
N SER A 103 8.41 -3.85 6.71
CA SER A 103 9.01 -3.55 5.41
C SER A 103 9.83 -2.27 5.41
N TYR A 104 10.94 -2.31 4.66
CA TYR A 104 11.78 -1.15 4.37
C TYR A 104 11.74 -0.88 2.87
N ILE A 105 11.25 0.29 2.51
CA ILE A 105 10.95 0.67 1.14
C ILE A 105 11.76 1.94 0.86
N THR A 106 12.76 1.83 -0.01
CA THR A 106 13.74 2.90 -0.22
C THR A 106 13.89 3.24 -1.69
N ASP A 107 13.93 4.54 -2.02
CA ASP A 107 14.21 5.06 -3.37
C ASP A 107 13.29 4.47 -4.48
N ILE A 108 12.01 4.27 -4.17
CA ILE A 108 11.02 3.68 -5.09
C ILE A 108 10.23 4.73 -5.89
N ASN A 109 9.65 4.30 -7.01
CA ASN A 109 8.61 5.04 -7.72
C ASN A 109 7.35 4.19 -7.90
N VAL A 110 6.25 4.56 -7.25
CA VAL A 110 4.96 3.88 -7.37
C VAL A 110 3.98 4.75 -8.13
N THR A 111 3.42 4.20 -9.20
CA THR A 111 2.35 4.83 -9.99
C THR A 111 1.12 3.93 -9.97
N THR A 112 -0.03 4.45 -9.55
CA THR A 112 -1.29 3.71 -9.58
C THR A 112 -2.36 4.43 -10.37
N HIS A 113 -3.22 3.64 -11.00
CA HIS A 113 -4.27 4.07 -11.92
C HIS A 113 -5.63 3.50 -11.50
N ASN A 114 -6.70 4.02 -12.08
CA ASN A 114 -8.08 3.54 -11.88
C ASN A 114 -8.54 3.44 -10.42
N GLY A 115 -8.03 4.32 -9.55
CA GLY A 115 -8.43 4.36 -8.14
C GLY A 115 -7.68 3.38 -7.24
N ALA A 116 -6.68 2.66 -7.74
CA ALA A 116 -5.82 1.82 -6.91
C ALA A 116 -5.00 2.67 -5.92
N GLY A 117 -4.81 2.17 -4.70
CA GLY A 117 -3.94 2.82 -3.71
C GLY A 117 -2.46 2.46 -3.91
N ASN A 118 -1.51 3.32 -3.54
CA ASN A 118 -0.07 2.97 -3.65
C ASN A 118 0.33 2.02 -2.52
N ILE A 119 0.65 2.56 -1.34
CA ILE A 119 1.11 1.77 -0.20
C ILE A 119 -0.01 1.71 0.82
N TYR A 120 -0.38 0.50 1.22
CA TYR A 120 -1.36 0.21 2.25
C TYR A 120 -0.70 -0.59 3.37
N ALA A 121 -0.91 -0.16 4.62
CA ALA A 121 -0.42 -0.86 5.79
C ALA A 121 -1.54 -1.09 6.81
N TYR A 122 -1.75 -2.33 7.25
CA TYR A 122 -2.76 -2.61 8.28
C TYR A 122 -2.41 -3.80 9.20
N GLY A 123 -3.16 -3.92 10.28
CA GLY A 123 -3.00 -4.98 11.26
C GLY A 123 -1.99 -4.64 12.36
N SER A 124 -2.15 -5.30 13.51
CA SER A 124 -1.31 -5.06 14.68
C SER A 124 0.15 -5.41 14.39
N GLU A 125 1.04 -4.53 14.87
CA GLU A 125 2.50 -4.71 14.80
C GLU A 125 3.08 -4.69 13.38
N THR A 126 2.29 -4.28 12.40
CA THR A 126 2.77 -3.99 11.06
C THR A 126 3.57 -2.69 11.05
N VAL A 127 4.77 -2.70 10.48
CA VAL A 127 5.67 -1.53 10.41
C VAL A 127 6.15 -1.33 8.99
N VAL A 128 6.04 -0.11 8.47
CA VAL A 128 6.52 0.24 7.13
C VAL A 128 7.39 1.47 7.20
N HIS A 129 8.66 1.31 6.83
CA HIS A 129 9.62 2.39 6.68
C HIS A 129 9.68 2.78 5.20
N VAL A 130 9.40 4.04 4.87
CA VAL A 130 9.48 4.54 3.50
C VAL A 130 10.48 5.68 3.43
N ASP A 131 11.47 5.58 2.55
CA ASP A 131 12.46 6.63 2.34
C ASP A 131 12.65 6.87 0.84
N GLY A 132 12.74 8.13 0.41
CA GLY A 132 12.99 8.44 -1.00
C GLY A 132 11.91 7.97 -1.99
N ALA A 133 10.63 7.91 -1.59
CA ALA A 133 9.57 7.43 -2.47
C ALA A 133 8.91 8.53 -3.31
N TRP A 134 8.64 8.24 -4.59
CA TRP A 134 7.69 8.98 -5.42
C TRP A 134 6.38 8.21 -5.53
N LEU A 135 5.28 8.81 -5.09
CA LEU A 135 3.96 8.17 -5.10
C LEU A 135 2.99 8.99 -5.95
N HIS A 136 2.52 8.40 -7.05
CA HIS A 136 1.46 8.96 -7.89
C HIS A 136 0.25 8.03 -7.90
N SER A 137 -0.95 8.60 -7.81
CA SER A 137 -2.22 7.87 -7.89
C SER A 137 -3.23 8.67 -8.72
N SER A 138 -3.97 8.01 -9.60
CA SER A 138 -5.06 8.58 -10.38
C SER A 138 -6.33 7.73 -10.34
N GLY A 139 -7.49 8.37 -10.58
CA GLY A 139 -8.80 7.73 -10.61
C GLY A 139 -9.68 7.97 -9.38
N ALA A 140 -10.91 7.47 -9.42
CA ALA A 140 -11.86 7.61 -8.31
C ALA A 140 -11.42 6.81 -7.08
N ALA A 141 -11.47 7.43 -5.90
CA ALA A 141 -10.95 6.85 -4.65
C ALA A 141 -9.44 6.55 -4.67
N ALA A 142 -8.65 7.26 -5.49
CA ALA A 142 -7.20 7.14 -5.50
C ALA A 142 -6.58 7.63 -4.18
N HIS A 143 -5.62 6.86 -3.67
CA HIS A 143 -4.93 7.15 -2.40
C HIS A 143 -3.42 6.92 -2.52
N GLY A 144 -2.63 7.92 -2.11
CA GLY A 144 -1.17 7.81 -2.09
C GLY A 144 -0.65 6.92 -0.96
N LEU A 145 -1.00 7.20 0.29
CA LEU A 145 -0.59 6.37 1.43
C LEU A 145 -1.77 6.18 2.37
N MET A 146 -1.99 4.94 2.80
CA MET A 146 -3.08 4.59 3.70
C MET A 146 -2.59 3.70 4.85
N HIS A 147 -3.11 3.98 6.04
CA HIS A 147 -2.91 3.15 7.22
C HIS A 147 -4.23 2.97 7.95
N LEU A 148 -4.59 1.72 8.25
CA LEU A 148 -5.76 1.41 9.07
C LEU A 148 -5.33 0.71 10.36
N VAL A 149 -5.68 1.33 11.48
CA VAL A 149 -5.48 0.78 12.83
C VAL A 149 -6.72 0.00 13.23
N THR A 150 -6.59 -1.32 13.38
CA THR A 150 -7.67 -2.19 13.88
C THR A 150 -7.28 -2.77 15.23
N GLU A 151 -7.51 -2.03 16.32
CA GLU A 151 -7.90 -2.58 17.63
C GLU A 151 -8.19 -1.48 18.67
N ARG A 152 -9.06 -1.82 19.60
CA ARG A 152 -9.71 -0.95 20.60
C ARG A 152 -8.77 -0.59 21.76
N LEU A 153 -7.61 0.01 21.48
CA LEU A 153 -6.75 0.64 22.48
C LEU A 153 -6.11 1.89 21.89
N LEU A 154 -6.54 3.02 22.44
CA LEU A 154 -6.23 4.39 22.03
C LEU A 154 -4.73 4.65 21.82
N ARG A 155 -4.36 5.17 20.64
CA ARG A 155 -3.52 6.37 20.45
C ARG A 155 -3.45 6.79 18.97
N PRO A 156 -3.46 8.10 18.66
CA PRO A 156 -3.32 8.60 17.30
C PRO A 156 -1.91 8.31 16.79
N VAL A 157 -1.82 7.68 15.62
CA VAL A 157 -0.56 7.56 14.87
C VAL A 157 -0.38 8.84 14.06
N CYS A 158 0.77 9.49 14.26
CA CYS A 158 1.15 10.71 13.57
C CYS A 158 1.83 10.36 12.25
N VAL A 159 1.20 10.71 11.13
CA VAL A 159 1.86 10.76 9.82
C VAL A 159 2.65 12.08 9.78
N ILE A 160 3.97 12.02 9.90
CA ILE A 160 4.83 13.21 9.75
C ILE A 160 5.34 13.23 8.31
N ILE A 161 4.77 14.11 7.49
CA ILE A 161 5.35 14.49 6.19
C ILE A 161 6.35 15.62 6.47
N LEU A 162 7.65 15.32 6.50
CA LEU A 162 8.68 16.36 6.49
C LEU A 162 8.95 16.74 5.03
N GLY A 163 8.40 17.88 4.60
CA GLY A 163 8.70 18.46 3.30
C GLY A 163 9.70 19.60 3.44
N GLU A 164 10.89 19.46 2.84
CA GLU A 164 11.70 20.60 2.41
C GLU A 164 11.72 20.62 0.87
N ALA A 165 11.34 21.74 0.28
CA ALA A 165 10.96 21.89 -1.13
C ALA A 165 12.11 21.70 -2.17
N ALA A 166 13.20 21.02 -1.82
CA ALA A 166 14.31 20.78 -2.75
C ALA A 166 15.16 19.51 -2.46
N ALA A 167 14.86 18.71 -1.42
CA ALA A 167 15.59 17.48 -1.15
C ALA A 167 14.65 16.38 -0.66
N ARG A 168 14.77 15.22 -1.32
CA ARG A 168 14.11 13.91 -1.15
C ARG A 168 13.25 13.75 0.13
N PRO A 169 11.93 13.52 0.01
CA PRO A 169 11.09 13.30 1.18
C PRO A 169 11.36 11.92 1.80
N SER A 170 11.67 11.89 3.09
CA SER A 170 11.74 10.68 3.92
C SER A 170 10.45 10.57 4.75
N LEU A 171 9.78 9.40 4.76
CA LEU A 171 8.47 9.20 5.39
C LEU A 171 8.45 7.95 6.28
N VAL A 172 8.55 8.13 7.60
CA VAL A 172 8.49 6.99 8.52
C VAL A 172 7.09 6.83 9.11
N ILE A 173 6.48 5.67 8.89
CA ILE A 173 5.18 5.30 9.47
C ILE A 173 5.45 4.33 10.63
N TYR A 174 5.24 4.80 11.86
CA TYR A 174 5.38 3.95 13.05
C TYR A 174 4.00 3.59 13.61
N THR A 175 3.77 2.30 13.86
CA THR A 175 2.78 1.85 14.82
C THR A 175 3.47 1.77 16.19
N VAL A 176 3.10 2.67 17.10
CA VAL A 176 3.73 2.73 18.43
C VAL A 176 3.21 1.58 19.31
N ARG A 177 4.06 0.60 19.63
CA ARG A 177 3.83 -0.30 20.78
C ARG A 177 3.93 0.54 22.06
N ASN A 178 2.89 0.53 22.89
CA ASN A 178 2.98 1.07 24.24
C ASN A 178 3.79 0.07 25.10
N PRO A 179 4.96 0.43 25.69
CA PRO A 179 5.76 -0.47 26.50
C PRO A 179 5.20 -0.69 27.92
N LEU A 180 3.92 -0.42 28.14
CA LEU A 180 3.24 -0.62 29.41
C LEU A 180 1.97 -1.42 29.19
N MET A 181 2.09 -2.74 29.25
CA MET A 181 1.14 -3.63 29.91
C MET A 181 1.87 -4.95 30.24
N ILE A 182 2.18 -5.12 31.53
CA ILE A 182 2.31 -6.41 32.21
C ILE A 182 0.88 -6.93 32.43
#